data_AF-A0A8T5SI35-F1
#
_entry.id   AF-A0A8T5SI35-F1
#
_cell.length_a   1.000
_cell.length_b   1.000
_cell.length_c   1.000
_cell.angle_alpha   90.00
_cell.angle_beta   90.00
_cell.angle_gamma   90.00
#
_symmetry.space_group_name_H-M   'P 1'
#
loop_
_entity.id
_entity.type
_entity.pdbx_description
1 polymer ?
#
loop_
_entity_poly.entity_id
_entity_poly.type
_entity_poly.pdbx_seq_one_letter_code
_entity_poly.pdbx_strand_id
1 'polypeptide(L)'
;MEERIVLLTKFLQSLRNEVLEYYDKTHLYLKDLVSYKNIDLKEETLEQTEESIKTTLLLMLKSVKTGLNTIGVPIDKLSKIQNIYLKEVETKRTELHNYGAFLELYLKSYINKILFEILIDFVLDTDAKKIETLKLFKLIPQNFIDGLHEFKETFVNSRTKSFFSFPAIEENLNFSDLSINIKSYNLNPNTQNNNNMNTEEEKNKEGKKTGEEPNILTQLQEAKKDIIETLKIPKKKLLTSSLEQLKTTLNQSETPKSMEHVNLPPSSMPQTNLINSNLIKKDITFESAKKNFLDYFGNLPTVHSEFLNKFRINITNLLNSRIVNPDFLDLEIMFYYVSILKMAAIEFPFAPIEIIDFLRNYVNEMTFSTSRYSVSDSISIFYGLSIITELDLIHRTNIINLNSTEEFLKRNIINVMPNKLRTNYHTFLSLKLLAKSEIISSRKGNLINQLLNLDVLNMKNISPTLDIYSHLSILSILDKNVNLSRFKTPYIDEIKKRLTSKGSIGDQITDSARTLLILDLLDLKDQESVLCSRLLQYVMNTTDFFTLDNLEKDFNWRIDKIAYKIELRMLFWALLACTQYSPNNIVNF
;
A
#
# COMPACT_ATOMS: atom_id res chain seq x y z
N MET A 1 -19.59 20.65 38.74
CA MET A 1 -20.10 19.61 37.81
C MET A 1 -20.98 20.27 36.74
N GLU A 2 -21.93 21.13 37.12
CA GLU A 2 -22.75 21.93 36.18
C GLU A 2 -21.92 22.82 35.24
N GLU A 3 -20.92 23.56 35.73
CA GLU A 3 -20.07 24.42 34.88
C GLU A 3 -19.29 23.62 33.80
N ARG A 4 -18.92 22.37 34.09
CA ARG A 4 -18.26 21.46 33.13
C ARG A 4 -19.22 21.02 32.03
N ILE A 5 -20.43 20.63 32.41
CA ILE A 5 -21.47 20.23 31.45
C ILE A 5 -21.83 21.42 30.56
N VAL A 6 -21.94 22.62 31.13
CA VAL A 6 -22.17 23.86 30.38
C VAL A 6 -21.05 24.11 29.36
N LEU A 7 -19.80 23.93 29.75
CA LEU A 7 -18.65 24.14 28.86
C LEU A 7 -18.58 23.10 27.74
N LEU A 8 -18.83 21.83 28.05
CA LEU A 8 -18.91 20.76 27.06
C LEU A 8 -20.10 20.96 26.11
N THR A 9 -21.23 21.44 26.64
CA THR A 9 -22.41 21.80 25.82
C THR A 9 -22.06 22.92 24.85
N LYS A 10 -21.34 23.96 25.29
CA LYS A 10 -20.89 25.05 24.42
C LYS A 10 -19.90 24.58 23.36
N PHE A 11 -18.99 23.67 23.71
CA PHE A 11 -18.05 23.06 22.74
C PHE A 11 -18.81 22.31 21.66
N LEU A 12 -19.77 21.48 22.04
CA LEU A 12 -20.57 20.72 21.07
C LEU A 12 -21.53 21.61 20.29
N GLN A 13 -22.11 22.66 20.88
CA GLN A 13 -22.94 23.61 20.13
C GLN A 13 -22.16 24.34 19.04
N SER A 14 -20.87 24.63 19.28
CA SER A 14 -20.03 25.36 18.33
C SER A 14 -19.36 24.46 17.28
N LEU A 15 -19.01 23.22 17.63
CA LEU A 15 -18.10 22.40 16.84
C LEU A 15 -18.58 20.97 16.55
N ARG A 16 -19.83 20.61 16.92
CA ARG A 16 -20.33 19.22 16.79
C ARG A 16 -20.25 18.67 15.38
N ASN A 17 -20.60 19.47 14.37
CA ASN A 17 -20.64 18.98 12.99
C ASN A 17 -19.22 18.67 12.48
N GLU A 18 -18.28 19.54 12.81
CA GLU A 18 -16.87 19.40 12.47
C GLU A 18 -16.22 18.23 13.22
N VAL A 19 -16.58 18.01 14.49
CA VAL A 19 -16.13 16.82 15.25
C VAL A 19 -16.65 15.54 14.60
N LEU A 20 -17.91 15.50 14.17
CA LEU A 20 -18.48 14.33 13.50
C LEU A 20 -17.84 14.10 12.12
N GLU A 21 -17.63 15.15 11.33
CA GLU A 21 -16.95 15.04 10.04
C GLU A 21 -15.48 14.59 10.21
N TYR A 22 -14.79 15.07 11.25
CA TYR A 22 -13.45 14.60 11.62
C TYR A 22 -13.43 13.10 11.97
N TYR A 23 -14.41 12.64 12.75
CA TYR A 23 -14.55 11.20 13.03
C TYR A 23 -14.77 10.41 11.75
N ASP A 24 -15.69 10.84 10.88
CA ASP A 24 -16.00 10.13 9.65
C ASP A 24 -14.79 10.04 8.72
N LYS A 25 -14.05 11.15 8.52
CA LYS A 25 -12.80 11.14 7.74
C LYS A 25 -11.76 10.20 8.33
N THR A 26 -11.62 10.17 9.65
CA THR A 26 -10.68 9.27 10.31
C THR A 26 -11.09 7.81 10.20
N HIS A 27 -12.38 7.50 10.31
CA HIS A 27 -12.90 6.14 10.09
C HIS A 27 -12.71 5.68 8.65
N LEU A 28 -12.91 6.54 7.68
CA LEU A 28 -12.62 6.25 6.26
C LEU A 28 -11.14 5.92 6.07
N TYR A 29 -10.24 6.73 6.64
CA TYR A 29 -8.80 6.47 6.62
C TYR A 29 -8.42 5.12 7.26
N LEU A 30 -8.99 4.80 8.42
CA LEU A 30 -8.72 3.53 9.10
C LEU A 30 -9.29 2.33 8.32
N LYS A 31 -10.44 2.49 7.66
CA LYS A 31 -10.99 1.48 6.75
C LYS A 31 -10.09 1.23 5.55
N ASP A 32 -9.58 2.29 4.93
CA ASP A 32 -8.62 2.18 3.81
C ASP A 32 -7.36 1.40 4.21
N LEU A 33 -6.85 1.63 5.42
CA LEU A 33 -5.71 0.88 5.95
C LEU A 33 -6.03 -0.60 6.21
N VAL A 34 -7.25 -0.91 6.67
CA VAL A 34 -7.69 -2.30 6.86
C VAL A 34 -7.86 -2.99 5.51
N SER A 35 -8.48 -2.33 4.53
CA SER A 35 -8.63 -2.84 3.17
C SER A 35 -7.28 -3.01 2.46
N TYR A 36 -6.28 -2.16 2.74
CA TYR A 36 -4.91 -2.33 2.26
C TYR A 36 -4.25 -3.63 2.74
N LYS A 37 -4.70 -4.22 3.85
CA LYS A 37 -4.26 -5.56 4.31
C LYS A 37 -5.03 -6.71 3.65
N ASN A 38 -5.80 -6.43 2.59
CA ASN A 38 -6.65 -7.39 1.89
C ASN A 38 -7.75 -7.99 2.76
N ILE A 39 -8.25 -7.24 3.74
CA ILE A 39 -9.39 -7.66 4.57
C ILE A 39 -10.65 -7.03 3.98
N ASP A 40 -11.61 -7.86 3.59
CA ASP A 40 -12.92 -7.39 3.17
C ASP A 40 -13.84 -7.22 4.37
N LEU A 41 -14.25 -5.98 4.62
CA LEU A 41 -15.16 -5.64 5.69
C LEU A 41 -16.57 -6.19 5.45
N LYS A 42 -16.92 -6.59 4.22
CA LYS A 42 -18.22 -7.20 3.91
C LYS A 42 -18.22 -8.73 4.03
N GLU A 43 -17.05 -9.35 4.20
CA GLU A 43 -16.96 -10.80 4.31
C GLU A 43 -17.69 -11.30 5.57
N GLU A 44 -18.56 -12.30 5.35
CA GLU A 44 -19.36 -12.87 6.42
C GLU A 44 -18.53 -13.78 7.33
N THR A 45 -18.76 -13.65 8.63
CA THR A 45 -18.03 -14.42 9.65
C THR A 45 -18.69 -15.75 9.99
N LEU A 46 -19.88 -16.04 9.46
CA LEU A 46 -20.64 -17.27 9.75
C LEU A 46 -20.03 -18.52 9.08
N GLU A 47 -19.36 -18.35 7.93
CA GLU A 47 -18.79 -19.45 7.14
C GLU A 47 -17.31 -19.73 7.47
N GLN A 48 -16.70 -18.96 8.38
CA GLN A 48 -15.27 -19.04 8.68
C GLN A 48 -14.96 -19.79 9.98
N THR A 49 -13.79 -20.41 10.04
CA THR A 49 -13.31 -21.08 11.27
C THR A 49 -12.96 -20.06 12.35
N GLU A 50 -13.03 -20.47 13.61
CA GLU A 50 -12.74 -19.58 14.74
C GLU A 50 -11.34 -19.00 14.72
N GLU A 51 -10.37 -19.82 14.34
CA GLU A 51 -8.97 -19.42 14.20
C GLU A 51 -8.77 -18.40 13.07
N SER A 52 -9.50 -18.56 11.97
CA SER A 52 -9.48 -17.61 10.86
C SER A 52 -10.06 -16.26 11.28
N ILE A 53 -11.20 -16.26 11.96
CA ILE A 53 -11.85 -15.04 12.47
C ILE A 53 -10.95 -14.29 13.45
N LYS A 54 -10.37 -15.00 14.40
CA LYS A 54 -9.44 -14.42 15.37
C LYS A 54 -8.22 -13.80 14.70
N THR A 55 -7.66 -14.49 13.70
CA THR A 55 -6.50 -14.01 12.94
C THR A 55 -6.83 -12.74 12.16
N THR A 56 -7.97 -12.72 11.45
CA THR A 56 -8.41 -11.57 10.67
C THR A 56 -8.69 -10.36 11.56
N LEU A 57 -9.38 -10.54 12.70
CA LEU A 57 -9.62 -9.47 13.67
C LEU A 57 -8.32 -8.89 14.25
N LEU A 58 -7.32 -9.73 14.52
CA LEU A 58 -6.01 -9.26 14.96
C LEU A 58 -5.29 -8.44 13.87
N LEU A 59 -5.42 -8.81 12.60
CA LEU A 59 -4.87 -8.04 11.48
C LEU A 59 -5.61 -6.71 11.29
N MET A 60 -6.94 -6.68 11.44
CA MET A 60 -7.72 -5.44 11.45
C MET A 60 -7.25 -4.50 12.55
N LEU A 61 -7.16 -5.00 13.79
CA LEU A 61 -6.68 -4.24 14.94
C LEU A 61 -5.26 -3.72 14.72
N LYS A 62 -4.37 -4.53 14.17
CA LYS A 62 -3.00 -4.10 13.84
C LYS A 62 -3.01 -2.94 12.84
N SER A 63 -3.90 -2.96 11.86
CA SER A 63 -4.05 -1.90 10.85
C SER A 63 -4.57 -0.62 11.48
N VAL A 64 -5.60 -0.72 12.33
CA VAL A 64 -6.16 0.42 13.08
C VAL A 64 -5.10 1.01 14.02
N LYS A 65 -4.36 0.18 14.75
CA LYS A 65 -3.25 0.63 15.61
C LYS A 65 -2.18 1.36 14.80
N THR A 66 -1.87 0.85 13.61
CA THR A 66 -0.89 1.50 12.72
C THR A 66 -1.41 2.89 12.32
N GLY A 67 -2.67 3.00 11.89
CA GLY A 67 -3.30 4.28 11.55
C GLY A 67 -3.36 5.27 12.71
N LEU A 68 -3.76 4.82 13.90
CA LEU A 68 -3.81 5.68 15.08
C LEU A 68 -2.41 6.10 15.56
N ASN A 69 -1.41 5.21 15.45
CA ASN A 69 -0.03 5.58 15.74
C ASN A 69 0.51 6.60 14.74
N THR A 70 0.14 6.49 13.46
CA THR A 70 0.55 7.48 12.44
C THR A 70 0.00 8.88 12.71
N ILE A 71 -1.13 9.01 13.43
CA ILE A 71 -1.67 10.32 13.86
C ILE A 71 -1.17 10.74 15.26
N GLY A 72 -0.15 10.06 15.79
CA GLY A 72 0.52 10.44 17.04
C GLY A 72 -0.04 9.81 18.32
N VAL A 73 -0.86 8.76 18.22
CA VAL A 73 -1.38 8.05 19.41
C VAL A 73 -0.34 7.03 19.92
N PRO A 74 0.08 7.09 21.20
CA PRO A 74 1.09 6.19 21.75
C PRO A 74 0.69 4.70 21.71
N ILE A 75 1.65 3.83 21.39
CA ILE A 75 1.46 2.38 21.22
C ILE A 75 0.98 1.69 22.51
N ASP A 76 1.44 2.15 23.67
CA ASP A 76 1.05 1.63 24.98
C ASP A 76 -0.45 1.86 25.25
N LYS A 77 -0.96 3.05 24.91
CA LYS A 77 -2.38 3.39 25.00
C LYS A 77 -3.22 2.53 24.04
N LEU A 78 -2.75 2.35 22.81
CA LEU A 78 -3.40 1.49 21.81
C LEU A 78 -3.44 0.01 22.23
N SER A 79 -2.43 -0.45 22.95
CA SER A 79 -2.34 -1.85 23.41
C SER A 79 -3.27 -2.15 24.58
N LYS A 80 -3.59 -1.15 25.43
CA LYS A 80 -4.63 -1.30 26.47
C LYS A 80 -6.02 -1.47 25.86
N ILE A 81 -6.35 -0.67 24.84
CA ILE A 81 -7.64 -0.71 24.14
C ILE A 81 -7.83 -2.03 23.40
N GLN A 82 -6.76 -2.55 22.78
CA GLN A 82 -6.77 -3.86 22.13
C GLN A 82 -7.22 -4.99 23.08
N ASN A 83 -6.70 -5.02 24.31
CA ASN A 83 -7.02 -6.08 25.26
C ASN A 83 -8.47 -6.03 25.75
N ILE A 84 -9.06 -4.83 25.84
CA ILE A 84 -10.46 -4.63 26.21
C ILE A 84 -11.35 -5.08 25.05
N TYR A 85 -11.05 -4.60 23.84
CA TYR A 85 -11.79 -4.95 22.63
C TYR A 85 -11.81 -6.46 22.36
N LEU A 86 -10.65 -7.15 22.48
CA LEU A 86 -10.58 -8.59 22.24
C LEU A 86 -11.47 -9.38 23.22
N LYS A 87 -11.58 -8.93 24.48
CA LYS A 87 -12.48 -9.54 25.48
C LYS A 87 -13.96 -9.31 25.15
N GLU A 88 -14.31 -8.12 24.68
CA GLU A 88 -15.70 -7.81 24.28
C GLU A 88 -16.12 -8.56 23.03
N VAL A 89 -15.21 -8.70 22.06
CA VAL A 89 -15.44 -9.48 20.86
C VAL A 89 -15.58 -10.96 21.19
N GLU A 90 -14.77 -11.52 22.08
CA GLU A 90 -14.92 -12.92 22.52
C GLU A 90 -16.27 -13.18 23.21
N THR A 91 -16.88 -12.17 23.84
CA THR A 91 -18.16 -12.32 24.57
C THR A 91 -19.41 -12.06 23.74
N LYS A 92 -19.34 -11.23 22.68
CA LYS A 92 -20.52 -10.88 21.85
C LYS A 92 -20.45 -11.36 20.40
N ARG A 93 -19.56 -12.32 20.13
CA ARG A 93 -19.25 -12.82 18.77
C ARG A 93 -20.45 -13.38 18.00
N THR A 94 -21.43 -13.96 18.69
CA THR A 94 -22.61 -14.59 18.08
C THR A 94 -23.58 -13.58 17.47
N GLU A 95 -23.42 -12.29 17.76
CA GLU A 95 -24.31 -11.21 17.30
C GLU A 95 -23.84 -10.57 15.99
N LEU A 96 -22.73 -11.04 15.40
CA LEU A 96 -22.04 -10.35 14.31
C LEU A 96 -21.93 -11.21 13.05
N HIS A 97 -22.36 -10.63 11.93
CA HIS A 97 -22.48 -11.33 10.66
C HIS A 97 -21.33 -11.02 9.67
N ASN A 98 -20.55 -9.95 9.87
CA ASN A 98 -19.41 -9.60 9.00
C ASN A 98 -18.34 -8.77 9.72
N TYR A 99 -17.14 -8.69 9.14
CA TYR A 99 -16.00 -7.94 9.70
C TYR A 99 -16.22 -6.43 9.86
N GLY A 100 -17.02 -5.81 8.99
CA GLY A 100 -17.36 -4.38 9.05
C GLY A 100 -18.17 -4.04 10.29
N ALA A 101 -19.06 -4.95 10.71
CA ALA A 101 -19.84 -4.81 11.95
C ALA A 101 -18.93 -4.76 13.18
N PHE A 102 -17.80 -5.47 13.19
CA PHE A 102 -16.82 -5.37 14.29
C PHE A 102 -16.19 -3.98 14.38
N LEU A 103 -15.89 -3.35 13.24
CA LEU A 103 -15.34 -2.01 13.21
C LEU A 103 -16.39 -0.97 13.66
N GLU A 104 -17.61 -1.04 13.13
CA GLU A 104 -18.67 -0.05 13.36
C GLU A 104 -19.34 -0.16 14.72
N LEU A 105 -19.64 -1.37 15.20
CA LEU A 105 -20.41 -1.56 16.43
C LEU A 105 -19.53 -1.57 17.69
N TYR A 106 -18.27 -2.01 17.57
CA TYR A 106 -17.40 -2.23 18.72
C TYR A 106 -16.20 -1.29 18.74
N LEU A 107 -15.47 -1.19 17.64
CA LEU A 107 -14.22 -0.42 17.64
C LEU A 107 -14.45 1.10 17.51
N LYS A 108 -15.56 1.50 16.87
CA LYS A 108 -15.89 2.90 16.57
C LYS A 108 -15.90 3.80 17.79
N SER A 109 -16.56 3.37 18.87
CA SER A 109 -16.66 4.16 20.12
C SER A 109 -15.29 4.39 20.75
N TYR A 110 -14.43 3.37 20.79
CA TYR A 110 -13.06 3.49 21.29
C TYR A 110 -12.21 4.44 20.45
N ILE A 111 -12.32 4.35 19.13
CA ILE A 111 -11.63 5.26 18.21
C ILE A 111 -12.12 6.69 18.46
N ASN A 112 -13.43 6.94 18.45
CA ASN A 112 -13.99 8.28 18.67
C ASN A 112 -13.54 8.89 19.99
N LYS A 113 -13.48 8.09 21.06
CA LYS A 113 -12.93 8.52 22.34
C LYS A 113 -11.48 9.01 22.21
N ILE A 114 -10.61 8.24 21.56
CA ILE A 114 -9.21 8.64 21.33
C ILE A 114 -9.15 9.94 20.51
N LEU A 115 -9.96 10.03 19.45
CA LEU A 115 -9.99 11.19 18.57
C LEU A 115 -10.46 12.45 19.29
N PHE A 116 -11.46 12.34 20.18
CA PHE A 116 -11.91 13.44 21.01
C PHE A 116 -10.82 13.91 21.98
N GLU A 117 -10.07 12.97 22.56
CA GLU A 117 -8.96 13.28 23.47
C GLU A 117 -7.89 14.14 22.78
N ILE A 118 -7.61 13.88 21.50
CA ILE A 118 -6.68 14.70 20.71
C ILE A 118 -7.17 16.15 20.59
N LEU A 119 -8.49 16.37 20.45
CA LEU A 119 -9.07 17.71 20.41
C LEU A 119 -8.91 18.42 21.75
N ILE A 120 -9.14 17.70 22.86
CA ILE A 120 -8.96 18.25 24.20
C ILE A 120 -7.49 18.55 24.50
N ASP A 121 -6.57 17.67 24.11
CA ASP A 121 -5.12 17.89 24.21
C ASP A 121 -4.70 19.18 23.50
N PHE A 122 -5.29 19.46 22.34
CA PHE A 122 -5.04 20.69 21.58
C PHE A 122 -5.61 21.93 22.28
N VAL A 123 -6.87 21.88 22.69
CA VAL A 123 -7.55 22.99 23.40
C VAL A 123 -6.80 23.36 24.69
N LEU A 124 -6.15 22.39 25.33
CA LEU A 124 -5.38 22.58 26.56
C LEU A 124 -3.90 22.97 26.37
N ASP A 125 -3.41 23.02 25.13
CA ASP A 125 -1.99 23.19 24.77
C ASP A 125 -1.06 22.06 25.25
N THR A 126 -1.62 20.87 25.45
CA THR A 126 -0.85 19.71 25.92
C THR A 126 -0.07 19.06 24.79
N ASP A 127 -0.64 19.00 23.58
CA ASP A 127 0.01 18.36 22.43
C ASP A 127 -0.54 18.85 21.08
N ALA A 128 0.03 19.95 20.57
CA ALA A 128 -0.36 20.51 19.28
C ALA A 128 0.10 19.67 18.08
N LYS A 129 1.13 18.82 18.24
CA LYS A 129 1.72 18.04 17.15
C LYS A 129 0.74 17.03 16.56
N LYS A 130 -0.13 16.45 17.40
CA LYS A 130 -1.16 15.50 16.92
C LYS A 130 -2.13 16.16 15.94
N ILE A 131 -2.52 17.43 16.15
CA ILE A 131 -3.38 18.17 15.22
C ILE A 131 -2.67 18.49 13.91
N GLU A 132 -1.37 18.81 13.96
CA GLU A 132 -0.57 19.00 12.74
C GLU A 132 -0.52 17.70 11.91
N THR A 133 -0.35 16.56 12.57
CA THR A 133 -0.41 15.25 11.90
C THR A 133 -1.81 14.95 11.35
N LEU A 134 -2.88 15.33 12.04
CA LEU A 134 -4.24 15.18 11.52
C LEU A 134 -4.52 16.07 10.31
N LYS A 135 -3.93 17.28 10.25
CA LYS A 135 -3.92 18.12 9.03
C LYS A 135 -3.18 17.43 7.88
N LEU A 136 -2.02 16.84 8.17
CA LEU A 136 -1.18 16.11 7.20
C LEU A 136 -1.96 15.01 6.46
N PHE A 137 -2.78 14.25 7.19
CA PHE A 137 -3.63 13.18 6.63
C PHE A 137 -4.98 13.69 6.10
N LYS A 138 -5.22 15.02 6.08
CA LYS A 138 -6.49 15.65 5.69
C LYS A 138 -7.71 15.09 6.44
N LEU A 139 -7.51 14.68 7.69
CA LEU A 139 -8.58 14.09 8.50
C LEU A 139 -9.45 15.15 9.16
N ILE A 140 -8.99 16.40 9.19
CA ILE A 140 -9.69 17.52 9.80
C ILE A 140 -10.52 18.30 8.75
N PRO A 141 -11.77 18.70 9.06
CA PRO A 141 -12.58 19.59 8.23
C PRO A 141 -11.96 20.98 8.00
N GLN A 142 -12.41 21.64 6.93
CA GLN A 142 -11.99 22.99 6.61
C GLN A 142 -12.39 23.94 7.74
N ASN A 143 -11.49 24.85 8.15
CA ASN A 143 -11.69 25.84 9.23
C ASN A 143 -11.95 25.27 10.64
N PHE A 144 -11.94 23.94 10.83
CA PHE A 144 -12.19 23.34 12.15
C PHE A 144 -11.20 23.82 13.21
N ILE A 145 -9.94 24.05 12.80
CA ILE A 145 -8.87 24.45 13.70
C ILE A 145 -8.99 25.92 14.08
N ASP A 146 -9.48 26.77 13.17
CA ASP A 146 -9.79 28.15 13.48
C ASP A 146 -10.94 28.21 14.51
N GLY A 147 -11.96 27.34 14.35
CA GLY A 147 -13.03 27.17 15.34
C GLY A 147 -12.55 26.64 16.70
N LEU A 148 -11.58 25.71 16.72
CA LEU A 148 -10.95 25.25 17.96
C LEU A 148 -10.15 26.37 18.64
N HIS A 149 -9.45 27.20 17.87
CA HIS A 149 -8.74 28.38 18.38
C HIS A 149 -9.72 29.42 18.95
N GLU A 150 -10.79 29.74 18.23
CA GLU A 150 -11.82 30.68 18.69
C GLU A 150 -12.49 30.17 19.98
N PHE A 151 -12.86 28.90 20.04
CA PHE A 151 -13.42 28.29 21.25
C PHE A 151 -12.43 28.38 22.42
N LYS A 152 -11.17 28.08 22.17
CA LYS A 152 -10.10 28.15 23.17
C LYS A 152 -9.96 29.57 23.73
N GLU A 153 -9.81 30.58 22.87
CA GLU A 153 -9.66 31.98 23.29
C GLU A 153 -10.87 32.49 24.07
N THR A 154 -12.07 32.05 23.68
CA THR A 154 -13.32 32.52 24.28
C THR A 154 -13.62 31.86 25.63
N PHE A 155 -13.32 30.57 25.79
CA PHE A 155 -13.83 29.78 26.93
C PHE A 155 -12.77 29.11 27.80
N VAL A 156 -11.50 29.05 27.37
CA VAL A 156 -10.44 28.34 28.10
C VAL A 156 -9.53 29.33 28.83
N ASN A 157 -9.55 29.26 30.17
CA ASN A 157 -8.68 30.02 31.05
C ASN A 157 -8.18 29.13 32.21
N SER A 158 -7.32 29.67 33.08
CA SER A 158 -6.72 28.92 34.20
C SER A 158 -7.75 28.22 35.10
N ARG A 159 -8.95 28.80 35.27
CA ARG A 159 -10.05 28.22 36.05
C ARG A 159 -10.74 27.08 35.28
N THR A 160 -11.04 27.28 33.99
CA THR A 160 -11.79 26.31 33.19
C THR A 160 -10.96 25.14 32.64
N LYS A 161 -9.62 25.25 32.57
CA LYS A 161 -8.72 24.15 32.15
C LYS A 161 -8.94 22.86 32.95
N SER A 162 -9.13 22.97 34.27
CA SER A 162 -9.39 21.83 35.16
C SER A 162 -10.67 21.04 34.81
N PHE A 163 -11.62 21.68 34.12
CA PHE A 163 -12.89 21.06 33.73
C PHE A 163 -12.78 20.16 32.50
N PHE A 164 -11.69 20.27 31.73
CA PHE A 164 -11.39 19.43 30.58
C PHE A 164 -10.57 18.17 30.93
N SER A 165 -10.52 17.78 32.21
CA SER A 165 -9.91 16.50 32.58
C SER A 165 -10.64 15.35 31.88
N PHE A 166 -9.90 14.57 31.10
CA PHE A 166 -10.49 13.57 30.22
C PHE A 166 -11.33 12.49 30.93
N PRO A 167 -10.96 11.99 32.13
CA PRO A 167 -11.82 11.07 32.89
C PRO A 167 -13.21 11.65 33.20
N ALA A 168 -13.30 12.96 33.45
CA ALA A 168 -14.56 13.63 33.73
C ALA A 168 -15.42 13.88 32.48
N ILE A 169 -14.80 14.00 31.30
CA ILE A 169 -15.51 14.09 30.01
C ILE A 169 -16.10 12.72 29.66
N GLU A 170 -15.33 11.66 29.85
CA GLU A 170 -15.74 10.28 29.57
C GLU A 170 -17.02 9.87 30.30
N GLU A 171 -17.21 10.31 31.54
CA GLU A 171 -18.42 10.00 32.32
C GLU A 171 -19.69 10.69 31.81
N ASN A 172 -19.57 11.79 31.05
CA ASN A 172 -20.68 12.68 30.70
C ASN A 172 -20.93 12.79 29.19
N LEU A 173 -20.12 12.14 28.34
CA LEU A 173 -20.23 12.23 26.88
C LEU A 173 -20.31 10.84 26.24
N ASN A 174 -21.31 10.64 25.40
CA ASN A 174 -21.31 9.54 24.46
C ASN A 174 -20.49 9.93 23.22
N PHE A 175 -19.36 9.27 22.99
CA PHE A 175 -18.46 9.59 21.87
C PHE A 175 -18.99 9.14 20.50
N SER A 176 -20.06 8.35 20.44
CA SER A 176 -20.62 7.88 19.16
C SER A 176 -21.52 8.92 18.51
N ASP A 177 -22.37 9.58 19.31
CA ASP A 177 -23.35 10.57 18.85
C ASP A 177 -23.15 11.96 19.47
N LEU A 178 -22.11 12.14 20.28
CA LEU A 178 -21.81 13.36 21.02
C LEU A 178 -22.98 13.84 21.89
N SER A 179 -23.79 12.92 22.43
CA SER A 179 -24.84 13.25 23.40
C SER A 179 -24.27 13.36 24.81
N ILE A 180 -24.78 14.33 25.58
CA ILE A 180 -24.35 14.53 26.97
C ILE A 180 -25.22 13.68 27.88
N ASN A 181 -24.60 12.77 28.62
CA ASN A 181 -25.25 11.97 29.64
C ASN A 181 -25.42 12.81 30.91
N ILE A 182 -26.52 13.54 31.00
CA ILE A 182 -26.95 14.11 32.27
C ILE A 182 -27.52 12.96 33.08
N LYS A 183 -26.69 12.29 33.88
CA LYS A 183 -27.24 11.53 35.01
C LYS A 183 -28.05 12.54 35.81
N SER A 184 -29.37 12.41 35.77
CA SER A 184 -30.30 13.21 36.53
C SER A 184 -29.93 13.06 38.01
N TYR A 185 -29.20 14.04 38.55
CA TYR A 185 -29.15 14.23 39.97
C TYR A 185 -30.55 14.66 40.37
N ASN A 186 -31.32 13.71 40.88
CA ASN A 186 -32.58 13.98 41.54
C ASN A 186 -32.33 15.07 42.59
N LEU A 187 -32.78 16.29 42.29
CA LEU A 187 -33.27 17.18 43.31
C LEU A 187 -34.30 16.38 44.10
N ASN A 188 -34.00 16.12 45.37
CA ASN A 188 -34.94 15.55 46.33
C ASN A 188 -36.31 16.22 46.19
N PRO A 189 -37.37 15.40 46.15
CA PRO A 189 -38.45 15.62 47.10
C PRO A 189 -38.51 14.40 48.02
N ASN A 190 -38.37 14.65 49.32
CA ASN A 190 -38.85 13.73 50.34
C ASN A 190 -40.25 13.23 49.93
N THR A 191 -40.53 11.93 50.08
CA THR A 191 -41.41 11.37 51.13
C THR A 191 -41.64 9.86 50.85
N GLN A 192 -41.25 9.03 51.82
CA GLN A 192 -41.77 7.70 52.19
C GLN A 192 -42.05 6.66 51.09
N ASN A 193 -41.37 5.50 51.13
CA ASN A 193 -41.86 4.39 51.97
C ASN A 193 -40.84 3.23 52.08
N ASN A 194 -40.79 2.67 53.28
CA ASN A 194 -40.03 1.48 53.68
C ASN A 194 -40.55 0.21 53.00
N ASN A 195 -39.66 -0.75 52.73
CA ASN A 195 -39.57 -2.01 53.48
C ASN A 195 -38.50 -2.95 52.91
N ASN A 196 -37.56 -3.35 53.77
CA ASN A 196 -36.99 -4.69 54.06
C ASN A 196 -37.07 -5.77 52.95
N MET A 197 -36.07 -6.65 52.74
CA MET A 197 -35.41 -7.51 53.73
C MET A 197 -34.27 -8.32 53.07
N ASN A 198 -33.19 -8.57 53.83
CA ASN A 198 -32.23 -9.70 53.93
C ASN A 198 -32.26 -10.84 52.86
N THR A 199 -31.19 -11.57 52.52
CA THR A 199 -30.19 -12.19 53.41
C THR A 199 -29.03 -12.77 52.59
N GLU A 200 -27.88 -12.83 53.24
CA GLU A 200 -26.63 -13.49 52.90
C GLU A 200 -26.66 -15.04 52.87
N GLU A 201 -25.62 -15.57 52.21
CA GLU A 201 -24.82 -16.76 52.58
C GLU A 201 -25.12 -18.19 52.05
N GLU A 202 -24.09 -18.66 51.31
CA GLU A 202 -23.31 -19.89 51.52
C GLU A 202 -23.66 -21.26 50.89
N LYS A 203 -22.65 -21.75 50.13
CA LYS A 203 -21.91 -23.03 50.28
C LYS A 203 -22.02 -24.11 49.17
N ASN A 204 -20.82 -24.37 48.65
CA ASN A 204 -20.20 -25.66 48.31
C ASN A 204 -20.52 -26.35 46.97
N LYS A 205 -19.46 -26.58 46.18
CA LYS A 205 -18.88 -27.93 45.99
C LYS A 205 -17.52 -27.88 45.26
N GLU A 206 -16.49 -28.37 45.97
CA GLU A 206 -15.23 -28.86 45.40
C GLU A 206 -15.39 -30.25 44.75
N GLY A 207 -14.56 -30.52 43.74
CA GLY A 207 -14.31 -31.84 43.18
C GLY A 207 -12.91 -31.95 42.56
N LYS A 208 -12.03 -32.69 43.24
CA LYS A 208 -10.73 -33.30 42.85
C LYS A 208 -10.79 -33.99 41.45
N LYS A 209 -9.72 -34.24 40.65
CA LYS A 209 -8.30 -34.60 40.90
C LYS A 209 -7.51 -34.72 39.56
N THR A 210 -6.17 -34.77 39.69
CA THR A 210 -5.11 -35.50 38.91
C THR A 210 -4.55 -34.98 37.57
N GLY A 211 -3.21 -34.90 37.52
CA GLY A 211 -2.39 -35.28 36.36
C GLY A 211 -1.29 -34.28 35.97
N GLU A 212 -0.05 -34.53 36.40
CA GLU A 212 1.14 -33.73 36.08
C GLU A 212 1.60 -33.92 34.61
N GLU A 213 1.76 -32.82 33.87
CA GLU A 213 2.58 -32.72 32.66
C GLU A 213 3.57 -31.55 32.82
N PRO A 214 4.80 -31.64 32.28
CA PRO A 214 5.86 -30.68 32.59
C PRO A 214 5.53 -29.31 32.01
N ASN A 215 5.68 -28.28 32.84
CA ASN A 215 5.30 -26.91 32.54
C ASN A 215 6.19 -26.30 31.44
N ILE A 216 5.75 -26.44 30.18
CA ILE A 216 6.32 -25.87 28.95
C ILE A 216 6.55 -24.35 29.09
N LEU A 217 5.75 -23.68 29.93
CA LEU A 217 5.87 -22.25 30.20
C LEU A 217 7.19 -21.90 30.91
N THR A 218 7.68 -22.76 31.80
CA THR A 218 8.95 -22.59 32.50
C THR A 218 10.16 -22.79 31.57
N GLN A 219 10.10 -23.79 30.68
CA GLN A 219 11.14 -24.01 29.66
C GLN A 219 11.20 -22.87 28.63
N LEU A 220 10.05 -22.31 28.24
CA LEU A 220 9.99 -21.12 27.37
C LEU A 220 10.48 -19.85 28.05
N GLN A 221 10.32 -19.74 29.38
CA GLN A 221 10.83 -18.61 30.16
C GLN A 221 12.35 -18.67 30.34
N GLU A 222 12.91 -19.86 30.54
CA GLU A 222 14.37 -20.08 30.58
C GLU A 222 15.02 -19.84 29.21
N ALA A 223 14.44 -20.39 28.13
CA ALA A 223 14.94 -20.15 26.76
C ALA A 223 14.90 -18.67 26.37
N LYS A 224 13.88 -17.93 26.82
CA LYS A 224 13.78 -16.48 26.59
C LYS A 224 14.82 -15.70 27.39
N LYS A 225 15.21 -16.18 28.57
CA LYS A 225 16.24 -15.55 29.42
C LYS A 225 17.63 -15.75 28.81
N ASP A 226 17.92 -16.94 28.28
CA ASP A 226 19.18 -17.25 27.58
C ASP A 226 19.34 -16.44 26.28
N ILE A 227 18.26 -16.24 25.51
CA ILE A 227 18.29 -15.40 24.30
C ILE A 227 18.57 -13.93 24.66
N ILE A 228 17.98 -13.42 25.75
CA ILE A 228 18.17 -12.04 26.19
C ILE A 228 19.59 -11.82 26.75
N GLU A 229 20.18 -12.80 27.43
CA GLU A 229 21.59 -12.71 27.86
C GLU A 229 22.56 -12.79 26.68
N THR A 230 22.26 -13.61 25.67
CA THR A 230 23.08 -13.70 24.43
C THR A 230 23.06 -12.38 23.65
N LEU A 231 21.96 -11.64 23.68
CA LEU A 231 21.81 -10.34 22.99
C LEU A 231 22.40 -9.15 23.77
N LYS A 232 22.80 -9.33 25.03
CA LYS A 232 23.46 -8.28 25.84
C LYS A 232 24.97 -8.19 25.65
N ILE A 233 25.58 -9.10 24.89
CA ILE A 233 27.03 -9.05 24.62
C ILE A 233 27.29 -8.02 23.49
N PRO A 234 28.18 -7.03 23.69
CA PRO A 234 28.48 -6.02 22.68
C PRO A 234 28.97 -6.65 21.37
N LYS A 235 28.40 -6.22 20.22
CA LYS A 235 28.71 -6.70 18.84
C LYS A 235 30.20 -6.85 18.50
N LYS A 236 31.10 -6.14 19.20
CA LYS A 236 32.55 -6.25 19.01
C LYS A 236 33.17 -7.55 19.56
N LYS A 237 32.56 -8.21 20.55
CA LYS A 237 33.06 -9.49 21.12
C LYS A 237 32.62 -10.73 20.31
N LEU A 238 31.43 -10.70 19.69
CA LEU A 238 30.94 -11.79 18.83
C LEU A 238 31.75 -11.93 17.52
N LEU A 239 32.21 -10.80 16.96
CA LEU A 239 33.03 -10.80 15.74
C LEU A 239 34.42 -11.39 15.98
N THR A 240 35.03 -11.16 17.14
CA THR A 240 36.35 -11.73 17.49
C THR A 240 36.31 -13.24 17.74
N SER A 241 35.28 -13.78 18.39
CA SER A 241 35.17 -15.22 18.63
C SER A 241 34.90 -16.02 17.34
N SER A 242 34.07 -15.48 16.43
CA SER A 242 33.82 -16.12 15.14
C SER A 242 35.00 -16.00 14.16
N LEU A 243 35.80 -14.93 14.24
CA LEU A 243 37.04 -14.79 13.46
C LEU A 243 38.18 -15.69 13.98
N GLU A 244 38.27 -15.95 15.28
CA GLU A 244 39.24 -16.92 15.83
C GLU A 244 38.87 -18.38 15.54
N GLN A 245 37.57 -18.71 15.53
CA GLN A 245 37.08 -20.02 15.09
C GLN A 245 37.30 -20.25 13.58
N LEU A 246 37.17 -19.22 12.74
CA LEU A 246 37.49 -19.32 11.31
C LEU A 246 39.01 -19.43 11.04
N LYS A 247 39.85 -18.76 11.83
CA LYS A 247 41.33 -18.87 11.72
C LYS A 247 41.87 -20.22 12.18
N THR A 248 41.25 -20.85 13.18
CA THR A 248 41.62 -22.21 13.62
C THR A 248 41.18 -23.29 12.62
N THR A 249 40.08 -23.05 11.90
CA THR A 249 39.59 -23.97 10.85
C THR A 249 40.38 -23.84 9.53
N LEU A 250 40.95 -22.67 9.22
CA LEU A 250 41.79 -22.46 8.03
C LEU A 250 43.27 -22.86 8.19
N ASN A 251 43.77 -23.03 9.42
CA ASN A 251 45.17 -23.38 9.68
C ASN A 251 45.45 -24.89 9.78
N GLN A 252 44.47 -25.75 9.47
CA GLN A 252 44.63 -27.22 9.46
C GLN A 252 44.55 -27.88 8.08
N SER A 253 44.50 -27.11 6.99
CA SER A 253 44.61 -27.67 5.64
C SER A 253 45.75 -27.01 4.84
N GLU A 254 46.90 -27.69 4.91
CA GLU A 254 47.88 -27.89 3.84
C GLU A 254 48.93 -26.81 3.51
N THR A 255 50.17 -27.20 3.79
CA THR A 255 51.40 -26.92 3.00
C THR A 255 52.21 -28.22 2.97
N PRO A 256 53.18 -28.44 2.04
CA PRO A 256 53.34 -27.96 0.67
C PRO A 256 53.90 -29.01 -0.35
N LYS A 257 53.81 -28.65 -1.64
CA LYS A 257 54.61 -29.01 -2.84
C LYS A 257 55.70 -30.10 -2.78
N SER A 258 55.83 -30.83 -3.90
CA SER A 258 57.12 -30.99 -4.59
C SER A 258 56.99 -31.02 -6.14
N MET A 259 57.85 -30.20 -6.78
CA MET A 259 58.54 -30.33 -8.09
C MET A 259 57.70 -30.48 -9.38
N GLU A 260 57.98 -29.84 -10.53
CA GLU A 260 59.26 -29.41 -11.10
C GLU A 260 59.06 -28.41 -12.28
N HIS A 261 60.16 -27.76 -12.68
CA HIS A 261 60.32 -26.66 -13.66
C HIS A 261 60.03 -27.01 -15.14
N VAL A 262 59.60 -26.02 -15.96
CA VAL A 262 60.21 -25.64 -17.26
C VAL A 262 59.94 -24.14 -17.58
N ASN A 263 60.95 -23.46 -18.14
CA ASN A 263 61.09 -22.03 -18.41
C ASN A 263 60.75 -21.59 -19.86
N LEU A 264 60.60 -20.25 -20.03
CA LEU A 264 60.77 -19.35 -21.20
C LEU A 264 59.53 -19.00 -22.07
N PRO A 265 59.50 -17.84 -22.78
CA PRO A 265 59.83 -16.44 -22.38
C PRO A 265 58.75 -15.42 -22.85
N PRO A 266 58.89 -14.08 -22.62
CA PRO A 266 57.80 -13.11 -22.71
C PRO A 266 57.73 -12.37 -24.05
N SER A 267 56.53 -12.07 -24.57
CA SER A 267 56.37 -10.95 -25.50
C SER A 267 54.95 -10.39 -25.61
N SER A 268 54.91 -9.07 -25.74
CA SER A 268 53.94 -8.22 -26.43
C SER A 268 52.51 -8.12 -25.90
N MET A 269 52.25 -6.99 -25.23
CA MET A 269 50.99 -6.26 -25.36
C MET A 269 50.59 -6.09 -26.84
N PRO A 270 49.28 -6.01 -27.11
CA PRO A 270 48.79 -5.01 -28.04
C PRO A 270 47.79 -4.07 -27.37
N GLN A 271 48.13 -2.78 -27.42
CA GLN A 271 47.20 -1.68 -27.31
C GLN A 271 46.15 -1.76 -28.43
N THR A 272 44.92 -1.44 -28.06
CA THR A 272 43.87 -0.76 -28.84
C THR A 272 43.99 -0.76 -30.36
N ASN A 273 42.98 -1.33 -31.03
CA ASN A 273 42.39 -0.68 -32.20
C ASN A 273 40.91 -1.04 -32.36
N LEU A 274 40.16 0.00 -32.73
CA LEU A 274 38.75 0.13 -33.04
C LEU A 274 38.05 -1.16 -33.53
N ILE A 275 37.00 -1.56 -32.81
CA ILE A 275 35.92 -2.36 -33.39
C ILE A 275 34.90 -1.37 -33.98
N ASN A 276 34.94 -1.25 -35.31
CA ASN A 276 33.77 -0.90 -36.10
C ASN A 276 32.73 -2.02 -35.91
N SER A 277 31.64 -1.75 -35.21
CA SER A 277 30.44 -2.61 -35.17
C SER A 277 29.27 -1.93 -35.89
N ASN A 278 29.49 -1.55 -37.15
CA ASN A 278 28.40 -1.50 -38.13
C ASN A 278 28.19 -2.93 -38.65
N LEU A 279 27.28 -3.67 -38.01
CA LEU A 279 26.64 -4.94 -38.39
C LEU A 279 26.04 -5.46 -37.05
N ILE A 280 24.74 -5.45 -36.76
CA ILE A 280 23.56 -5.75 -37.56
C ILE A 280 22.41 -4.90 -36.99
N LYS A 281 22.06 -3.78 -37.65
CA LYS A 281 20.69 -3.25 -37.57
C LYS A 281 19.85 -4.16 -38.46
N LYS A 282 19.31 -5.24 -37.89
CA LYS A 282 18.14 -5.86 -38.49
C LYS A 282 16.99 -4.93 -38.13
N ASP A 283 16.67 -4.02 -39.06
CA ASP A 283 15.39 -3.36 -39.10
C ASP A 283 14.33 -4.47 -39.13
N ILE A 284 13.75 -4.77 -37.98
CA ILE A 284 12.56 -5.59 -37.91
C ILE A 284 11.42 -4.66 -38.34
N THR A 285 11.21 -4.57 -39.64
CA THR A 285 9.97 -4.08 -40.21
C THR A 285 8.86 -5.06 -39.85
N PHE A 286 8.25 -4.85 -38.67
CA PHE A 286 6.95 -5.42 -38.37
C PHE A 286 5.92 -4.72 -39.24
N GLU A 287 5.18 -5.51 -40.03
CA GLU A 287 3.94 -5.08 -40.67
C GLU A 287 3.05 -4.32 -39.67
N SER A 288 2.38 -3.29 -40.18
CA SER A 288 1.60 -2.28 -39.45
C SER A 288 0.32 -2.85 -38.80
N ALA A 289 0.47 -3.78 -37.86
CA ALA A 289 -0.58 -4.11 -36.91
C ALA A 289 -0.76 -2.93 -35.93
N LYS A 290 -2.00 -2.57 -35.58
CA LYS A 290 -2.29 -1.57 -34.54
C LYS A 290 -1.46 -1.90 -33.30
N LYS A 291 -0.47 -1.05 -32.97
CA LYS A 291 0.30 -1.18 -31.73
C LYS A 291 -0.62 -0.82 -30.56
N ASN A 292 -0.83 -1.77 -29.65
CA ASN A 292 -1.51 -1.54 -28.37
C ASN A 292 -0.48 -1.03 -27.36
N PHE A 293 -0.84 -0.17 -26.38
CA PHE A 293 0.08 0.25 -25.30
C PHE A 293 0.77 -0.90 -24.57
N LEU A 294 0.14 -2.08 -24.51
CA LEU A 294 0.75 -3.27 -23.92
C LEU A 294 2.01 -3.73 -24.69
N ASP A 295 2.19 -3.33 -25.95
CA ASP A 295 3.40 -3.56 -26.75
C ASP A 295 4.54 -2.57 -26.41
N TYR A 296 4.28 -1.53 -25.60
CA TYR A 296 5.26 -0.50 -25.27
C TYR A 296 6.10 -0.80 -24.04
N PHE A 297 5.69 -1.71 -23.17
CA PHE A 297 6.50 -2.09 -22.03
C PHE A 297 7.86 -2.63 -22.49
N GLY A 298 8.95 -2.08 -21.94
CA GLY A 298 10.33 -2.37 -22.31
C GLY A 298 10.88 -1.47 -23.41
N ASN A 299 10.04 -0.63 -24.02
CA ASN A 299 10.44 0.47 -24.89
C ASN A 299 9.32 1.52 -24.97
N LEU A 300 9.03 2.18 -23.85
CA LEU A 300 7.93 3.13 -23.74
C LEU A 300 8.14 4.32 -24.68
N PRO A 301 7.11 4.74 -25.45
CA PRO A 301 7.21 5.90 -26.32
C PRO A 301 7.19 7.19 -25.50
N THR A 302 7.80 8.22 -26.05
CA THR A 302 7.69 9.58 -25.53
C THR A 302 6.25 10.08 -25.70
N VAL A 303 5.70 10.67 -24.64
CA VAL A 303 4.39 11.32 -24.64
C VAL A 303 4.47 12.61 -25.45
N HIS A 304 3.40 12.93 -26.19
CA HIS A 304 3.34 14.17 -26.97
C HIS A 304 3.59 15.39 -26.07
N SER A 305 4.42 16.33 -26.55
CA SER A 305 4.87 17.50 -25.77
C SER A 305 3.71 18.35 -25.24
N GLU A 306 2.61 18.47 -25.99
CA GLU A 306 1.41 19.19 -25.53
C GLU A 306 0.77 18.59 -24.28
N PHE A 307 0.78 17.26 -24.12
CA PHE A 307 0.31 16.63 -22.89
C PHE A 307 1.31 16.84 -21.76
N LEU A 308 2.60 16.63 -22.03
CA LEU A 308 3.67 16.86 -21.05
C LEU A 308 3.66 18.29 -20.49
N ASN A 309 3.46 19.29 -21.36
CA ASN A 309 3.40 20.70 -20.96
C ASN A 309 2.18 21.04 -20.10
N LYS A 310 1.11 20.24 -20.17
CA LYS A 310 -0.08 20.40 -19.33
C LYS A 310 0.10 19.75 -17.96
N PHE A 311 0.90 18.69 -17.87
CA PHE A 311 1.31 18.18 -16.56
C PHE A 311 2.27 19.17 -15.90
N ARG A 312 1.89 19.68 -14.73
CA ARG A 312 2.73 20.57 -13.93
C ARG A 312 3.75 19.73 -13.15
N ILE A 313 4.78 19.24 -13.84
CA ILE A 313 5.84 18.42 -13.24
C ILE A 313 7.06 19.29 -12.95
N ASN A 314 7.50 19.34 -11.69
CA ASN A 314 8.80 19.92 -11.36
C ASN A 314 9.91 18.92 -11.70
N ILE A 315 10.47 19.04 -12.92
CA ILE A 315 11.52 18.14 -13.43
C ILE A 315 12.76 18.14 -12.53
N THR A 316 13.15 19.29 -11.99
CA THR A 316 14.30 19.40 -11.09
C THR A 316 14.10 18.58 -9.83
N ASN A 317 12.92 18.67 -9.21
CA ASN A 317 12.59 17.90 -8.01
C ASN A 317 12.45 16.40 -8.31
N LEU A 318 11.82 16.03 -9.44
CA LEU A 318 11.77 14.65 -9.90
C LEU A 318 13.19 14.07 -10.11
N LEU A 319 14.10 14.82 -10.72
CA LEU A 319 15.48 14.37 -10.86
C LEU A 319 16.15 14.24 -9.49
N ASN A 320 16.06 15.26 -8.65
CA ASN A 320 16.72 15.30 -7.34
C ASN A 320 16.13 14.32 -6.31
N SER A 321 14.89 13.85 -6.48
CA SER A 321 14.24 12.92 -5.54
C SER A 321 15.06 11.66 -5.30
N ARG A 322 15.81 11.17 -6.30
CA ARG A 322 16.71 10.02 -6.16
C ARG A 322 17.89 10.26 -5.20
N ILE A 323 18.40 11.50 -5.16
CA ILE A 323 19.55 11.89 -4.33
C ILE A 323 19.09 12.16 -2.91
N VAL A 324 17.92 12.79 -2.76
CA VAL A 324 17.36 13.12 -1.46
C VAL A 324 16.84 11.87 -0.75
N ASN A 325 16.33 10.89 -1.50
CA ASN A 325 15.67 9.70 -0.97
C ASN A 325 16.24 8.37 -1.49
N PRO A 326 17.55 8.12 -1.36
CA PRO A 326 18.15 6.88 -1.85
C PRO A 326 17.53 5.63 -1.19
N ASP A 327 17.22 5.72 0.10
CA ASP A 327 16.63 4.62 0.90
C ASP A 327 15.18 4.31 0.51
N PHE A 328 14.51 5.19 -0.26
CA PHE A 328 13.15 4.93 -0.70
C PHE A 328 13.10 3.96 -1.87
N LEU A 329 14.17 3.89 -2.67
CA LEU A 329 14.20 3.13 -3.91
C LEU A 329 14.00 1.63 -3.65
N ASP A 330 12.95 1.08 -4.26
CA ASP A 330 12.74 -0.35 -4.45
C ASP A 330 12.45 -0.64 -5.93
N LEU A 331 12.32 -1.91 -6.32
CA LEU A 331 12.09 -2.27 -7.72
C LEU A 331 10.89 -1.56 -8.33
N GLU A 332 9.78 -1.42 -7.60
CA GLU A 332 8.56 -0.79 -8.12
C GLU A 332 8.77 0.73 -8.31
N ILE A 333 9.36 1.39 -7.32
CA ILE A 333 9.68 2.82 -7.40
C ILE A 333 10.66 3.08 -8.55
N MET A 334 11.71 2.27 -8.69
CA MET A 334 12.68 2.40 -9.77
C MET A 334 12.04 2.17 -11.15
N PHE A 335 11.15 1.19 -11.27
CA PHE A 335 10.38 0.96 -12.49
C PHE A 335 9.57 2.18 -12.89
N TYR A 336 8.79 2.76 -11.96
CA TYR A 336 8.02 3.98 -12.26
C TYR A 336 8.93 5.14 -12.63
N TYR A 337 10.00 5.34 -11.88
CA TYR A 337 10.97 6.41 -12.12
C TYR A 337 11.56 6.33 -13.54
N VAL A 338 12.10 5.17 -13.91
CA VAL A 338 12.68 4.91 -15.24
C VAL A 338 11.66 5.14 -16.34
N SER A 339 10.47 4.58 -16.17
CA SER A 339 9.39 4.69 -17.16
C SER A 339 8.94 6.14 -17.37
N ILE A 340 8.84 6.92 -16.29
CA ILE A 340 8.47 8.34 -16.35
C ILE A 340 9.52 9.14 -17.10
N LEU A 341 10.81 8.99 -16.77
CA LEU A 341 11.88 9.70 -17.46
C LEU A 341 11.89 9.39 -18.97
N LYS A 342 11.69 8.11 -19.32
CA LYS A 342 11.56 7.68 -20.72
C LYS A 342 10.36 8.34 -21.43
N MET A 343 9.17 8.25 -20.84
CA MET A 343 7.95 8.83 -21.42
C MET A 343 7.99 10.36 -21.50
N ALA A 344 8.70 11.02 -20.58
CA ALA A 344 8.90 12.46 -20.57
C ALA A 344 10.10 12.94 -21.42
N ALA A 345 10.82 12.02 -22.07
CA ALA A 345 12.06 12.29 -22.80
C ALA A 345 13.11 13.07 -21.98
N ILE A 346 13.22 12.73 -20.70
CA ILE A 346 14.22 13.30 -19.78
C ILE A 346 15.45 12.38 -19.80
N GLU A 347 16.63 12.99 -19.89
CA GLU A 347 17.89 12.25 -19.84
C GLU A 347 18.02 11.45 -18.54
N PHE A 348 18.46 10.19 -18.67
CA PHE A 348 18.51 9.28 -17.55
C PHE A 348 19.70 9.61 -16.64
N PRO A 349 19.49 9.87 -15.34
CA PRO A 349 20.51 10.44 -14.47
C PRO A 349 21.37 9.38 -13.75
N PHE A 350 21.38 8.14 -14.26
CA PHE A 350 22.19 7.06 -13.75
C PHE A 350 23.06 6.48 -14.86
N ALA A 351 24.29 6.12 -14.52
CA ALA A 351 25.10 5.27 -15.37
C ALA A 351 24.54 3.83 -15.37
N PRO A 352 24.71 3.08 -16.48
CA PRO A 352 24.30 1.67 -16.57
C PRO A 352 24.76 0.80 -15.39
N ILE A 353 25.98 1.03 -14.90
CA ILE A 353 26.56 0.26 -13.79
C ILE A 353 25.84 0.51 -12.46
N GLU A 354 25.41 1.74 -12.19
CA GLU A 354 24.68 2.09 -10.96
C GLU A 354 23.33 1.39 -10.91
N ILE A 355 22.65 1.28 -12.05
CA ILE A 355 21.39 0.52 -12.18
C ILE A 355 21.64 -0.97 -11.95
N ILE A 356 22.69 -1.54 -12.57
CA ILE A 356 23.03 -2.95 -12.37
C ILE A 356 23.32 -3.23 -10.89
N ASP A 357 24.07 -2.38 -10.21
CA ASP A 357 24.40 -2.53 -8.79
C ASP A 357 23.16 -2.39 -7.89
N PHE A 358 22.26 -1.45 -8.20
CA PHE A 358 20.97 -1.35 -7.53
C PHE A 358 20.15 -2.64 -7.68
N LEU A 359 20.02 -3.13 -8.92
CA LEU A 359 19.21 -4.30 -9.26
C LEU A 359 19.74 -5.60 -8.62
N ARG A 360 21.05 -5.73 -8.38
CA ARG A 360 21.64 -6.90 -7.68
C ARG A 360 21.04 -7.13 -6.29
N ASN A 361 20.57 -6.09 -5.61
CA ASN A 361 19.93 -6.22 -4.29
C ASN A 361 18.54 -6.88 -4.35
N TYR A 362 18.01 -7.07 -5.55
CA TYR A 362 16.69 -7.63 -5.83
C TYR A 362 16.78 -8.87 -6.73
N VAL A 363 17.93 -9.53 -6.74
CA VAL A 363 18.13 -10.79 -7.44
C VAL A 363 18.35 -11.90 -6.40
N ASN A 364 17.60 -12.97 -6.54
CA ASN A 364 17.83 -14.23 -5.84
C ASN A 364 17.84 -15.38 -6.86
N GLU A 365 18.79 -16.31 -6.74
CA GLU A 365 18.96 -17.43 -7.68
C GLU A 365 19.01 -16.98 -9.17
N MET A 366 19.64 -15.84 -9.44
CA MET A 366 19.70 -15.21 -10.78
C MET A 366 18.32 -14.90 -11.39
N THR A 367 17.30 -14.66 -10.56
CA THR A 367 15.98 -14.18 -10.97
C THR A 367 15.56 -13.03 -10.05
N PHE A 368 14.69 -12.14 -10.52
CA PHE A 368 14.28 -10.99 -9.72
C PHE A 368 13.29 -11.37 -8.60
N SER A 369 13.42 -10.72 -7.46
CA SER A 369 12.64 -10.93 -6.24
C SER A 369 12.46 -9.60 -5.49
N THR A 370 11.62 -9.59 -4.45
CA THR A 370 11.40 -8.38 -3.63
C THR A 370 12.62 -7.96 -2.80
N SER A 371 13.57 -8.88 -2.59
CA SER A 371 14.89 -8.64 -1.99
C SER A 371 15.82 -9.82 -2.27
N ARG A 372 17.15 -9.64 -2.10
CA ARG A 372 18.16 -10.70 -2.25
C ARG A 372 17.93 -11.97 -1.40
N TYR A 373 17.05 -11.91 -0.41
CA TYR A 373 16.70 -13.04 0.47
C TYR A 373 15.30 -13.60 0.25
N SER A 374 14.54 -12.98 -0.65
CA SER A 374 13.16 -13.34 -0.93
C SER A 374 13.09 -14.30 -2.10
N VAL A 375 12.10 -15.19 -2.08
CA VAL A 375 11.76 -16.01 -3.25
C VAL A 375 11.28 -15.10 -4.38
N SER A 376 11.63 -15.46 -5.60
CA SER A 376 11.23 -14.75 -6.82
C SER A 376 9.73 -14.79 -7.02
N ASP A 377 9.19 -13.73 -7.62
CA ASP A 377 7.77 -13.57 -7.89
C ASP A 377 7.55 -12.82 -9.20
N SER A 378 6.40 -13.04 -9.84
CA SER A 378 6.11 -12.49 -11.16
C SER A 378 6.08 -10.95 -11.19
N ILE A 379 5.77 -10.28 -10.08
CA ILE A 379 5.68 -8.81 -10.02
C ILE A 379 7.09 -8.22 -10.01
N SER A 380 7.96 -8.75 -9.13
CA SER A 380 9.38 -8.34 -9.08
C SER A 380 10.11 -8.63 -10.39
N ILE A 381 9.84 -9.79 -11.00
CA ILE A 381 10.35 -10.14 -12.34
C ILE A 381 9.91 -9.12 -13.38
N PHE A 382 8.64 -8.76 -13.42
CA PHE A 382 8.17 -7.75 -14.36
C PHE A 382 8.89 -6.40 -14.17
N TYR A 383 9.00 -5.90 -12.94
CA TYR A 383 9.66 -4.61 -12.69
C TYR A 383 11.13 -4.65 -13.08
N GLY A 384 11.88 -5.68 -12.67
CA GLY A 384 13.28 -5.81 -13.01
C GLY A 384 13.52 -5.97 -14.51
N LEU A 385 12.73 -6.82 -15.19
CA LEU A 385 12.81 -6.98 -16.65
C LEU A 385 12.46 -5.69 -17.39
N SER A 386 11.45 -4.95 -16.93
CA SER A 386 11.07 -3.67 -17.53
C SER A 386 12.21 -2.64 -17.40
N ILE A 387 12.84 -2.53 -16.23
CA ILE A 387 13.96 -1.60 -16.02
C ILE A 387 15.13 -1.92 -16.98
N ILE A 388 15.55 -3.19 -17.06
CA ILE A 388 16.68 -3.56 -17.91
C ILE A 388 16.36 -3.46 -19.41
N THR A 389 15.10 -3.59 -19.81
CA THR A 389 14.70 -3.49 -21.23
C THR A 389 14.58 -2.03 -21.65
N GLU A 390 13.93 -1.18 -20.85
CA GLU A 390 13.81 0.27 -21.12
C GLU A 390 15.18 0.98 -21.26
N LEU A 391 16.18 0.49 -20.53
CA LEU A 391 17.54 1.00 -20.50
C LEU A 391 18.51 0.25 -21.44
N ASP A 392 18.03 -0.69 -22.25
CA ASP A 392 18.86 -1.51 -23.16
C ASP A 392 20.03 -2.25 -22.45
N LEU A 393 19.78 -2.72 -21.23
CA LEU A 393 20.73 -3.43 -20.38
C LEU A 393 20.58 -4.95 -20.45
N ILE A 394 19.51 -5.49 -21.03
CA ILE A 394 19.19 -6.93 -21.02
C ILE A 394 20.32 -7.80 -21.58
N HIS A 395 21.06 -7.33 -22.59
CA HIS A 395 22.21 -8.04 -23.19
C HIS A 395 23.56 -7.61 -22.60
N ARG A 396 23.56 -6.61 -21.72
CA ARG A 396 24.77 -6.00 -21.13
C ARG A 396 25.01 -6.40 -19.68
N THR A 397 24.13 -7.25 -19.13
CA THR A 397 24.19 -7.69 -17.74
C THR A 397 24.00 -9.20 -17.64
N ASN A 398 24.65 -9.80 -16.64
CA ASN A 398 24.52 -11.21 -16.28
C ASN A 398 23.92 -11.40 -14.88
N ILE A 399 23.32 -10.35 -14.30
CA ILE A 399 22.73 -10.42 -12.95
C ILE A 399 21.52 -11.36 -12.91
N ILE A 400 20.87 -11.60 -14.05
CA ILE A 400 19.79 -12.57 -14.17
C ILE A 400 20.10 -13.61 -15.26
N ASN A 401 19.53 -14.79 -15.09
CA ASN A 401 19.49 -15.82 -16.11
C ASN A 401 18.12 -15.78 -16.80
N LEU A 402 18.11 -15.37 -18.07
CA LEU A 402 16.87 -15.23 -18.85
C LEU A 402 16.14 -16.57 -19.01
N ASN A 403 16.87 -17.67 -19.20
CA ASN A 403 16.28 -19.01 -19.34
C ASN A 403 15.63 -19.46 -18.02
N SER A 404 16.33 -19.29 -16.89
CA SER A 404 15.77 -19.63 -15.58
C SER A 404 14.56 -18.77 -15.22
N THR A 405 14.62 -17.47 -15.54
CA THR A 405 13.49 -16.55 -15.39
C THR A 405 12.30 -17.00 -16.22
N GLU A 406 12.53 -17.36 -17.48
CA GLU A 406 11.51 -17.86 -18.38
C GLU A 406 10.88 -19.16 -17.86
N GLU A 407 11.68 -20.13 -17.43
CA GLU A 407 11.20 -21.38 -16.84
C GLU A 407 10.34 -21.15 -15.60
N PHE A 408 10.75 -20.24 -14.72
CA PHE A 408 9.96 -19.86 -13.54
C PHE A 408 8.57 -19.33 -13.94
N LEU A 409 8.53 -18.38 -14.89
CA LEU A 409 7.28 -17.80 -15.38
C LEU A 409 6.38 -18.86 -16.06
N LYS A 410 6.98 -19.80 -16.81
CA LYS A 410 6.27 -20.91 -17.45
C LYS A 410 5.66 -21.86 -16.42
N ARG A 411 6.36 -22.17 -15.33
CA ARG A 411 5.81 -22.97 -14.21
C ARG A 411 4.61 -22.27 -13.57
N ASN A 412 4.66 -20.94 -13.41
CA ASN A 412 3.52 -20.17 -12.93
C ASN A 412 2.32 -20.23 -13.89
N ILE A 413 2.57 -20.29 -15.21
CA ILE A 413 1.50 -20.50 -16.21
C ILE A 413 0.81 -21.87 -16.06
N ILE A 414 1.59 -22.93 -15.82
CA ILE A 414 1.05 -24.30 -15.70
C ILE A 414 -0.01 -24.37 -14.59
N ASN A 415 0.15 -23.58 -13.54
CA ASN A 415 -0.73 -23.51 -12.38
C ASN A 415 -1.53 -22.20 -12.32
N VAL A 416 -1.85 -21.58 -13.47
CA VAL A 416 -2.62 -20.33 -13.49
C VAL A 416 -3.96 -20.54 -12.80
N MET A 417 -4.18 -19.76 -11.76
CA MET A 417 -5.50 -19.54 -11.19
C MET A 417 -6.09 -18.31 -11.88
N PRO A 418 -7.14 -18.44 -12.72
CA PRO A 418 -7.66 -17.32 -13.52
C PRO A 418 -8.02 -16.08 -12.69
N ASN A 419 -8.49 -16.29 -11.46
CA ASN A 419 -8.84 -15.23 -10.51
C ASN A 419 -7.64 -14.47 -9.92
N LYS A 420 -6.40 -14.98 -10.02
CA LYS A 420 -5.17 -14.25 -9.63
C LYS A 420 -4.72 -13.26 -10.70
N LEU A 421 -5.65 -12.41 -11.15
CA LEU A 421 -5.49 -11.52 -12.30
C LEU A 421 -4.22 -10.68 -12.23
N ARG A 422 -3.91 -10.07 -11.08
CA ARG A 422 -2.71 -9.24 -10.94
C ARG A 422 -1.42 -10.03 -11.17
N THR A 423 -1.26 -11.20 -10.54
CA THR A 423 -0.07 -12.03 -10.72
C THR A 423 0.03 -12.55 -12.15
N ASN A 424 -1.11 -12.94 -12.75
CA ASN A 424 -1.18 -13.40 -14.13
C ASN A 424 -0.75 -12.29 -15.10
N TYR A 425 -1.27 -11.08 -14.92
CA TYR A 425 -0.93 -9.91 -15.73
C TYR A 425 0.59 -9.66 -15.79
N HIS A 426 1.26 -9.62 -14.63
CA HIS A 426 2.72 -9.43 -14.58
C HIS A 426 3.48 -10.63 -15.17
N THR A 427 2.97 -11.85 -15.00
CA THR A 427 3.56 -13.06 -15.60
C THR A 427 3.53 -12.98 -17.13
N PHE A 428 2.38 -12.65 -17.73
CA PHE A 428 2.24 -12.55 -19.19
C PHE A 428 3.00 -11.38 -19.78
N LEU A 429 3.05 -10.23 -19.10
CA LEU A 429 3.90 -9.12 -19.54
C LEU A 429 5.39 -9.49 -19.49
N SER A 430 5.84 -10.18 -18.45
CA SER A 430 7.24 -10.62 -18.35
C SER A 430 7.63 -11.54 -19.50
N LEU A 431 6.77 -12.50 -19.84
CA LEU A 431 7.01 -13.39 -20.99
C LEU A 431 7.00 -12.66 -22.32
N LYS A 432 6.14 -11.64 -22.45
CA LYS A 432 6.11 -10.76 -23.61
C LYS A 432 7.42 -9.97 -23.75
N LEU A 433 7.96 -9.42 -22.65
CA LEU A 433 9.24 -8.72 -22.63
C LEU A 433 10.41 -9.60 -23.06
N LEU A 434 10.39 -10.89 -22.70
CA LEU A 434 11.39 -11.86 -23.14
C LEU A 434 11.25 -12.24 -24.63
N ALA A 435 10.23 -11.73 -25.34
CA ALA A 435 9.92 -12.04 -26.73
C ALA A 435 9.77 -13.55 -27.02
N LYS A 436 9.34 -14.34 -26.03
CA LYS A 436 9.15 -15.79 -26.15
C LYS A 436 7.66 -16.14 -26.18
N SER A 437 7.10 -16.21 -27.39
CA SER A 437 5.69 -16.52 -27.64
C SER A 437 5.35 -18.01 -27.73
N GLU A 438 6.35 -18.89 -27.85
CA GLU A 438 6.14 -20.30 -28.21
C GLU A 438 5.33 -21.09 -27.15
N ILE A 439 5.47 -20.76 -25.87
CA ILE A 439 4.68 -21.43 -24.81
C ILE A 439 3.27 -20.87 -24.69
N ILE A 440 3.07 -19.59 -25.03
CA ILE A 440 1.72 -19.04 -25.12
C ILE A 440 0.94 -19.87 -26.14
N SER A 441 1.52 -20.16 -27.32
CA SER A 441 0.84 -20.87 -28.41
C SER A 441 0.27 -22.26 -28.05
N SER A 442 0.95 -23.09 -27.27
CA SER A 442 0.51 -24.48 -27.03
C SER A 442 -0.66 -24.61 -26.04
N ARG A 443 -0.86 -23.62 -25.16
CA ARG A 443 -1.96 -23.60 -24.17
C ARG A 443 -2.91 -22.41 -24.32
N LYS A 444 -2.68 -21.56 -25.33
CA LYS A 444 -3.42 -20.33 -25.62
C LYS A 444 -4.93 -20.53 -25.55
N GLY A 445 -5.45 -21.54 -26.28
CA GLY A 445 -6.89 -21.76 -26.40
C GLY A 445 -7.59 -22.08 -25.07
N ASN A 446 -7.04 -22.99 -24.27
CA ASN A 446 -7.64 -23.35 -22.97
C ASN A 446 -7.61 -22.16 -22.00
N LEU A 447 -6.47 -21.48 -21.90
CA LEU A 447 -6.31 -20.35 -21.01
C LEU A 447 -7.22 -19.17 -21.39
N ILE A 448 -7.31 -18.86 -22.69
CA ILE A 448 -8.23 -17.83 -23.20
C ILE A 448 -9.66 -18.22 -22.84
N ASN A 449 -10.10 -19.45 -23.10
CA ASN A 449 -11.46 -19.89 -22.77
C ASN A 449 -11.77 -19.76 -21.27
N GLN A 450 -10.83 -20.09 -20.39
CA GLN A 450 -10.98 -19.93 -18.95
C GLN A 450 -11.13 -18.47 -18.54
N LEU A 451 -10.27 -17.59 -19.05
CA LEU A 451 -10.34 -16.15 -18.77
C LEU A 451 -11.60 -15.52 -19.37
N LEU A 452 -11.94 -15.93 -20.59
CA LEU A 452 -13.18 -15.55 -21.22
C LEU A 452 -14.38 -15.89 -20.33
N ASN A 453 -14.41 -17.06 -19.70
CA ASN A 453 -15.54 -17.44 -18.84
C ASN A 453 -15.42 -16.93 -17.39
N LEU A 454 -14.38 -16.16 -17.08
CA LEU A 454 -14.18 -15.59 -15.75
C LEU A 454 -15.15 -14.43 -15.52
N ASP A 455 -16.01 -14.60 -14.52
CA ASP A 455 -16.88 -13.54 -14.05
C ASP A 455 -16.14 -12.62 -13.07
N VAL A 456 -15.40 -11.66 -13.64
CA VAL A 456 -14.60 -10.69 -12.89
C VAL A 456 -15.46 -9.89 -11.91
N LEU A 457 -16.70 -9.54 -12.28
CA LEU A 457 -17.54 -8.64 -11.49
C LEU A 457 -18.07 -9.31 -10.21
N ASN A 458 -18.11 -10.64 -10.18
CA ASN A 458 -18.59 -11.43 -9.04
C ASN A 458 -17.44 -12.07 -8.22
N MET A 459 -16.18 -11.68 -8.45
CA MET A 459 -15.07 -12.16 -7.64
C MET A 459 -15.08 -11.53 -6.24
N LYS A 460 -14.67 -12.31 -5.22
CA LYS A 460 -14.42 -11.79 -3.87
C LYS A 460 -13.33 -10.71 -3.92
N ASN A 461 -13.53 -9.62 -3.19
CA ASN A 461 -12.57 -8.52 -3.01
C ASN A 461 -12.19 -7.78 -4.30
N ILE A 462 -13.15 -7.60 -5.22
CA ILE A 462 -12.91 -6.92 -6.50
C ILE A 462 -12.48 -5.46 -6.30
N SER A 463 -11.43 -5.06 -7.01
CA SER A 463 -11.09 -3.67 -7.34
C SER A 463 -11.47 -3.43 -8.80
N PRO A 464 -12.69 -2.90 -9.09
CA PRO A 464 -13.29 -2.98 -10.43
C PRO A 464 -12.36 -2.47 -11.54
N THR A 465 -11.77 -1.28 -11.37
CA THR A 465 -10.88 -0.71 -12.39
C THR A 465 -9.59 -1.52 -12.56
N LEU A 466 -8.95 -1.97 -11.47
CA LEU A 466 -7.70 -2.72 -11.54
C LEU A 466 -7.89 -4.13 -12.12
N ASP A 467 -8.95 -4.81 -11.69
CA ASP A 467 -9.23 -6.19 -12.08
C ASP A 467 -9.76 -6.26 -13.51
N ILE A 468 -10.66 -5.34 -13.92
CA ILE A 468 -11.07 -5.21 -15.32
C ILE A 468 -9.86 -4.92 -16.22
N TYR A 469 -9.02 -3.95 -15.84
CA TYR A 469 -7.81 -3.62 -16.59
C TYR A 469 -6.90 -4.84 -16.74
N SER A 470 -6.64 -5.54 -15.65
CA SER A 470 -5.76 -6.71 -15.64
C SER A 470 -6.33 -7.85 -16.48
N HIS A 471 -7.63 -8.11 -16.38
CA HIS A 471 -8.32 -9.14 -17.16
C HIS A 471 -8.24 -8.88 -18.67
N LEU A 472 -8.65 -7.68 -19.11
CA LEU A 472 -8.61 -7.30 -20.53
C LEU A 472 -7.19 -7.28 -21.07
N SER A 473 -6.22 -6.84 -20.25
CA SER A 473 -4.82 -6.83 -20.64
C SER A 473 -4.27 -8.23 -20.86
N ILE A 474 -4.59 -9.19 -19.98
CA ILE A 474 -4.16 -10.58 -20.15
C ILE A 474 -4.73 -11.16 -21.44
N LEU A 475 -6.04 -11.00 -21.69
CA LEU A 475 -6.68 -11.45 -22.93
C LEU A 475 -5.99 -10.86 -24.16
N SER A 476 -5.70 -9.56 -24.14
CA SER A 476 -5.05 -8.85 -25.25
C SER A 476 -3.58 -9.24 -25.45
N ILE A 477 -2.85 -9.60 -24.39
CA ILE A 477 -1.48 -10.13 -24.47
C ILE A 477 -1.47 -11.53 -25.08
N LEU A 478 -2.42 -12.38 -24.66
CA LEU A 478 -2.53 -13.75 -25.16
C LEU A 478 -2.97 -13.77 -26.63
N ASP A 479 -3.92 -12.90 -27.00
CA ASP A 479 -4.41 -12.80 -28.36
C ASP A 479 -4.82 -11.37 -28.73
N LYS A 480 -4.09 -10.76 -29.67
CA LYS A 480 -4.38 -9.41 -30.16
C LYS A 480 -5.74 -9.31 -30.86
N ASN A 481 -6.29 -10.43 -31.33
CA ASN A 481 -7.55 -10.50 -32.06
C ASN A 481 -8.70 -11.06 -31.22
N VAL A 482 -8.52 -11.20 -29.90
CA VAL A 482 -9.58 -11.70 -29.01
C VAL A 482 -10.83 -10.82 -29.10
N ASN A 483 -12.00 -11.45 -29.25
CA ASN A 483 -13.25 -10.73 -29.28
C ASN A 483 -13.68 -10.33 -27.84
N LEU A 484 -13.57 -9.03 -27.54
CA LEU A 484 -13.94 -8.45 -26.24
C LEU A 484 -15.36 -7.86 -26.22
N SER A 485 -16.16 -8.04 -27.28
CA SER A 485 -17.45 -7.35 -27.45
C SER A 485 -18.41 -7.54 -26.27
N ARG A 486 -18.52 -8.76 -25.75
CA ARG A 486 -19.42 -9.09 -24.62
C ARG A 486 -19.03 -8.41 -23.30
N PHE A 487 -17.78 -7.93 -23.17
CA PHE A 487 -17.31 -7.25 -21.97
C PHE A 487 -17.54 -5.75 -22.02
N LYS A 488 -17.80 -5.17 -23.21
CA LYS A 488 -17.94 -3.72 -23.40
C LYS A 488 -18.97 -3.12 -22.45
N THR A 489 -20.23 -3.55 -22.54
CA THR A 489 -21.32 -2.99 -21.73
C THR A 489 -21.16 -3.29 -20.24
N PRO A 490 -20.98 -4.55 -19.79
CA PRO A 490 -20.91 -4.84 -18.35
C PRO A 490 -19.76 -4.12 -17.63
N TYR A 491 -18.59 -4.02 -18.28
CA TYR A 491 -17.42 -3.39 -17.65
C TYR A 491 -17.53 -1.88 -17.64
N ILE A 492 -18.05 -1.26 -18.70
CA ILE A 492 -18.25 0.18 -18.72
C ILE A 492 -19.36 0.61 -17.77
N ASP A 493 -20.45 -0.14 -17.67
CA ASP A 493 -21.52 0.15 -16.72
C ASP A 493 -21.00 0.10 -15.28
N GLU A 494 -20.20 -0.91 -14.94
CA GLU A 494 -19.59 -1.00 -13.61
C GLU A 494 -18.62 0.16 -13.32
N ILE A 495 -17.80 0.55 -14.30
CA ILE A 495 -16.88 1.70 -14.15
C ILE A 495 -17.67 3.01 -14.00
N LYS A 496 -18.73 3.22 -14.79
CA LYS A 496 -19.56 4.43 -14.77
C LYS A 496 -20.29 4.63 -13.44
N LYS A 497 -20.60 3.58 -12.69
CA LYS A 497 -21.13 3.70 -11.31
C LYS A 497 -20.19 4.47 -10.37
N ARG A 498 -18.90 4.54 -10.70
CA ARG A 498 -17.85 5.22 -9.92
C ARG A 498 -17.48 6.60 -10.48
N LEU A 499 -18.16 7.06 -11.54
CA LEU A 499 -17.93 8.37 -12.14
C LEU A 499 -18.39 9.48 -11.20
N THR A 500 -17.50 10.42 -10.88
CA THR A 500 -17.84 11.56 -10.02
C THR A 500 -18.26 12.79 -10.84
N SER A 501 -18.81 13.80 -10.16
CA SER A 501 -19.18 15.07 -10.79
C SER A 501 -17.98 15.77 -11.45
N LYS A 502 -16.76 15.56 -10.94
CA LYS A 502 -15.51 16.11 -11.49
C LYS A 502 -15.06 15.42 -12.77
N GLY A 503 -15.78 14.40 -13.25
CA GLY A 503 -15.40 13.65 -14.46
C GLY A 503 -14.27 12.66 -14.23
N SER A 504 -14.12 12.15 -13.01
CA SER A 504 -13.09 11.20 -12.61
C SER A 504 -13.70 9.86 -12.17
N ILE A 505 -12.90 8.81 -12.08
CA ILE A 505 -13.31 7.57 -11.42
C ILE A 505 -12.89 7.63 -9.95
N GLY A 506 -13.87 7.72 -9.06
CA GLY A 506 -13.68 7.75 -7.61
C GLY A 506 -12.76 8.88 -7.10
N ASP A 507 -12.63 9.99 -7.83
CA ASP A 507 -11.67 11.07 -7.55
C ASP A 507 -10.20 10.63 -7.52
N GLN A 508 -9.87 9.52 -8.20
CA GLN A 508 -8.51 8.97 -8.26
C GLN A 508 -7.91 9.06 -9.66
N ILE A 509 -6.71 9.65 -9.77
CA ILE A 509 -5.98 9.79 -11.04
C ILE A 509 -5.58 8.44 -11.62
N THR A 510 -5.05 7.54 -10.78
CA THR A 510 -4.64 6.21 -11.23
C THR A 510 -5.80 5.41 -11.83
N ASP A 511 -6.97 5.45 -11.18
CA ASP A 511 -8.15 4.74 -11.69
C ASP A 511 -8.76 5.43 -12.92
N SER A 512 -8.73 6.76 -12.97
CA SER A 512 -9.15 7.51 -14.16
C SER A 512 -8.24 7.21 -15.37
N ALA A 513 -6.93 7.19 -15.16
CA ALA A 513 -5.95 6.85 -16.19
C ALA A 513 -6.06 5.38 -16.66
N ARG A 514 -6.26 4.43 -15.73
CA ARG A 514 -6.54 3.03 -16.10
C ARG A 514 -7.84 2.89 -16.85
N THR A 515 -8.86 3.68 -16.53
CA THR A 515 -10.14 3.68 -17.25
C THR A 515 -9.96 4.13 -18.69
N LEU A 516 -9.11 5.13 -18.95
CA LEU A 516 -8.73 5.51 -20.31
C LEU A 516 -8.05 4.36 -21.07
N LEU A 517 -7.20 3.57 -20.41
CA LEU A 517 -6.60 2.37 -21.01
C LEU A 517 -7.62 1.24 -21.21
N ILE A 518 -8.60 1.07 -20.31
CA ILE A 518 -9.71 0.10 -20.49
C ILE A 518 -10.56 0.47 -21.70
N LEU A 519 -10.89 1.75 -21.87
CA LEU A 519 -11.64 2.25 -23.04
C LEU A 519 -10.89 2.00 -24.35
N ASP A 520 -9.56 2.10 -24.33
CA ASP A 520 -8.71 1.72 -25.47
C ASP A 520 -8.75 0.21 -25.74
N LEU A 521 -8.57 -0.64 -24.72
CA LEU A 521 -8.64 -2.11 -24.85
C LEU A 521 -10.00 -2.60 -25.36
N LEU A 522 -11.08 -1.94 -24.97
CA LEU A 522 -12.44 -2.28 -25.40
C LEU A 522 -12.82 -1.66 -26.75
N ASP A 523 -11.94 -0.88 -27.38
CA ASP A 523 -12.22 -0.15 -28.62
C ASP A 523 -13.50 0.70 -28.48
N LEU A 524 -13.53 1.55 -27.45
CA LEU A 524 -14.66 2.40 -27.08
C LEU A 524 -14.34 3.89 -27.10
N LYS A 525 -13.12 4.29 -27.48
CA LYS A 525 -12.68 5.70 -27.45
C LYS A 525 -13.62 6.65 -28.20
N ASP A 526 -14.12 6.22 -29.36
CA ASP A 526 -15.03 7.03 -30.19
C ASP A 526 -16.46 7.04 -29.63
N GLN A 527 -16.94 5.87 -29.17
CA GLN A 527 -18.29 5.70 -28.63
C GLN A 527 -18.47 6.44 -27.29
N GLU A 528 -17.41 6.51 -26.49
CA GLU A 528 -17.37 7.13 -25.17
C GLU A 528 -16.50 8.40 -25.16
N SER A 529 -16.45 9.13 -26.28
CA SER A 529 -15.58 10.31 -26.48
C SER A 529 -15.75 11.39 -25.39
N VAL A 530 -16.97 11.62 -24.92
CA VAL A 530 -17.26 12.55 -23.81
C VAL A 530 -16.63 12.08 -22.50
N LEU A 531 -16.74 10.79 -22.19
CA LEU A 531 -16.11 10.21 -21.00
C LEU A 531 -14.59 10.26 -21.09
N CYS A 532 -14.02 9.91 -22.25
CA CYS A 532 -12.59 10.02 -22.53
C CYS A 532 -12.08 11.46 -22.29
N SER A 533 -12.75 12.46 -22.85
CA SER A 533 -12.38 13.87 -22.70
C SER A 533 -12.40 14.31 -21.24
N ARG A 534 -13.47 14.00 -20.50
CA ARG A 534 -13.59 14.33 -19.06
C ARG A 534 -12.48 13.69 -18.22
N LEU A 535 -12.20 12.40 -18.44
CA LEU A 535 -11.15 11.68 -17.73
C LEU A 535 -9.75 12.24 -18.05
N LEU A 536 -9.47 12.54 -19.32
CA LEU A 536 -8.20 13.16 -19.74
C LEU A 536 -8.02 14.53 -19.09
N GLN A 537 -9.04 15.38 -19.14
CA GLN A 537 -9.02 16.69 -18.50
C GLN A 537 -8.78 16.57 -16.99
N TYR A 538 -9.45 15.63 -16.31
CA TYR A 538 -9.23 15.38 -14.90
C TYR A 538 -7.77 14.95 -14.62
N VAL A 539 -7.27 13.94 -15.34
CA VAL A 539 -5.90 13.41 -15.16
C VAL A 539 -4.84 14.49 -15.38
N MET A 540 -5.05 15.38 -16.35
CA MET A 540 -4.07 16.42 -16.70
C MET A 540 -4.15 17.65 -15.80
N ASN A 541 -5.34 18.08 -15.38
CA ASN A 541 -5.53 19.37 -14.72
C ASN A 541 -5.56 19.28 -13.18
N THR A 542 -5.75 18.08 -12.61
CA THR A 542 -6.01 17.94 -11.17
C THR A 542 -4.75 17.75 -10.34
N THR A 543 -3.57 17.61 -10.97
CA THR A 543 -2.32 17.34 -10.23
C THR A 543 -1.13 18.13 -10.71
N ASP A 544 -0.46 18.71 -9.72
CA ASP A 544 0.91 19.16 -9.80
C ASP A 544 1.79 18.07 -9.19
N PHE A 545 2.88 17.73 -9.88
CA PHE A 545 3.80 16.65 -9.48
C PHE A 545 5.15 17.22 -9.09
N PHE A 546 5.63 16.86 -7.91
CA PHE A 546 6.89 17.27 -7.32
C PHE A 546 6.99 18.79 -7.08
N THR A 547 5.87 19.51 -7.00
CA THR A 547 5.80 20.99 -6.93
C THR A 547 5.64 21.55 -5.52
N LEU A 548 5.43 20.73 -4.49
CA LEU A 548 5.19 21.22 -3.13
C LEU A 548 6.33 22.11 -2.62
N ASP A 549 5.99 23.32 -2.18
CA ASP A 549 6.97 24.32 -1.71
C ASP A 549 7.46 24.02 -0.27
N ASN A 550 6.59 23.50 0.60
CA ASN A 550 6.90 23.22 2.00
C ASN A 550 7.17 21.75 2.28
N LEU A 551 8.34 21.29 1.83
CA LEU A 551 8.72 19.88 1.87
C LEU A 551 9.04 19.34 3.29
N GLU A 552 9.04 20.19 4.32
CA GLU A 552 9.36 19.78 5.71
C GLU A 552 8.14 19.48 6.58
N LYS A 553 6.93 19.85 6.15
CA LYS A 553 5.71 19.76 6.99
C LYS A 553 4.56 18.94 6.39
N ASP A 554 4.53 18.75 5.07
CA ASP A 554 3.43 18.07 4.38
C ASP A 554 3.74 16.59 4.07
N PHE A 555 2.72 15.72 3.92
CA PHE A 555 2.94 14.37 3.39
C PHE A 555 3.34 14.50 1.92
N ASN A 556 4.63 14.34 1.65
CA ASN A 556 5.20 14.67 0.35
C ASN A 556 6.33 13.70 -0.03
N TRP A 557 6.64 13.68 -1.32
CA TRP A 557 7.65 12.81 -1.91
C TRP A 557 9.05 12.92 -1.28
N ARG A 558 9.40 14.03 -0.62
CA ARG A 558 10.73 14.27 -0.05
C ARG A 558 10.94 13.55 1.27
N ILE A 559 9.93 13.44 2.13
CA ILE A 559 10.12 12.92 3.49
C ILE A 559 9.44 11.58 3.75
N ASP A 560 8.56 11.14 2.84
CA ASP A 560 7.80 9.89 3.00
C ASP A 560 7.87 8.98 1.76
N LYS A 561 8.29 7.73 1.98
CA LYS A 561 8.43 6.71 0.93
C LYS A 561 7.10 6.37 0.25
N ILE A 562 6.02 6.32 1.02
CA ILE A 562 4.68 6.00 0.51
C ILE A 562 4.18 7.17 -0.34
N ALA A 563 4.35 8.41 0.12
CA ALA A 563 4.02 9.61 -0.65
C ALA A 563 4.74 9.61 -2.00
N TYR A 564 6.06 9.42 -1.97
CA TYR A 564 6.89 9.36 -3.16
C TYR A 564 6.41 8.29 -4.15
N LYS A 565 6.11 7.09 -3.64
CA LYS A 565 5.60 5.98 -4.45
C LYS A 565 4.24 6.28 -5.06
N ILE A 566 3.32 6.87 -4.29
CA ILE A 566 1.98 7.24 -4.76
C ILE A 566 2.09 8.25 -5.90
N GLU A 567 2.91 9.28 -5.71
CA GLU A 567 3.09 10.37 -6.67
C GLU A 567 3.71 9.87 -7.98
N LEU A 568 4.79 9.07 -7.89
CA LEU A 568 5.37 8.39 -9.07
C LEU A 568 4.35 7.48 -9.76
N ARG A 569 3.59 6.68 -9.01
CA ARG A 569 2.60 5.78 -9.58
C ARG A 569 1.52 6.57 -10.32
N MET A 570 1.01 7.65 -9.74
CA MET A 570 0.00 8.50 -10.37
C MET A 570 0.53 9.10 -11.68
N LEU A 571 1.75 9.65 -11.66
CA LEU A 571 2.38 10.22 -12.85
C LEU A 571 2.62 9.16 -13.93
N PHE A 572 3.13 7.97 -13.57
CA PHE A 572 3.34 6.87 -14.49
C PHE A 572 2.05 6.48 -15.23
N TRP A 573 0.96 6.23 -14.50
CA TRP A 573 -0.29 5.81 -15.13
C TRP A 573 -0.91 6.92 -15.97
N ALA A 574 -0.81 8.17 -15.53
CA ALA A 574 -1.28 9.34 -16.28
C ALA A 574 -0.54 9.47 -17.63
N LEU A 575 0.80 9.40 -17.61
CA LEU A 575 1.63 9.45 -18.82
C LEU A 575 1.35 8.26 -19.74
N LEU A 576 1.28 7.04 -19.20
CA LEU A 576 0.99 5.83 -19.97
C LEU A 576 -0.37 5.95 -20.68
N ALA A 577 -1.40 6.42 -19.99
CA ALA A 577 -2.70 6.68 -20.61
C ALA A 577 -2.59 7.70 -21.75
N CYS A 578 -1.87 8.81 -21.55
CA CYS A 578 -1.68 9.84 -22.58
C CYS A 578 -0.97 9.34 -23.84
N THR A 579 -0.20 8.24 -23.78
CA THR A 579 0.40 7.63 -24.99
C THR A 579 -0.65 7.09 -25.98
N GLN A 580 -1.89 6.85 -25.54
CA GLN A 580 -2.97 6.27 -26.35
C GLN A 580 -3.95 7.30 -26.94
N TYR A 581 -3.75 8.57 -26.64
CA TYR A 581 -4.64 9.66 -27.04
C TYR A 581 -3.85 10.72 -27.81
N SER A 582 -4.55 11.46 -28.66
CA SER A 582 -4.05 12.65 -29.35
C SER A 582 -4.52 13.89 -28.61
N PRO A 583 -3.78 15.03 -28.67
CA PRO A 583 -4.28 16.30 -28.13
C PRO A 583 -5.67 16.71 -28.66
N ASN A 584 -6.03 16.27 -29.87
CA ASN A 584 -7.35 16.48 -30.45
C ASN A 584 -8.48 15.82 -29.65
N ASN A 585 -8.19 14.78 -28.86
CA ASN A 585 -9.16 14.14 -27.98
C ASN A 585 -9.55 14.99 -26.77
N ILE A 586 -8.86 16.12 -26.51
CA ILE A 586 -9.20 17.08 -25.46
C ILE A 586 -10.26 18.08 -25.94
N VAL A 587 -10.45 18.22 -27.27
CA VAL A 587 -11.37 19.20 -27.86
C VAL A 587 -12.67 18.49 -28.21
N ASN A 588 -13.67 18.65 -27.34
CA ASN A 588 -15.10 18.75 -27.64
C ASN A 588 -15.86 18.76 -26.31
N PHE A 589 -16.62 19.85 -26.10
CA PHE A 589 -17.53 20.20 -25.00
C PHE A 589 -16.92 20.88 -23.77
#